data_AF-A0A9D9CBN8-F1
#
_entry.id   AF-A0A9D9CBN8-F1
#
_cell.length_a   1.000
_cell.length_b   1.000
_cell.length_c   1.000
_cell.angle_alpha   90.00
_cell.angle_beta   90.00
_cell.angle_gamma   90.00
#
_symmetry.space_group_name_H-M   'P 1'
#
loop_
_entity.id
_entity.type
_entity.pdbx_description
1 polymer ?
#
loop_
_entity_poly.entity_id
_entity_poly.type
_entity_poly.pdbx_seq_one_letter_code
_entity_poly.pdbx_strand_id
1 'polypeptide(L)'
;MKNKATILLLGFFLLSCFNSLDAKTIKIACVGNSITQGAAIKNMQRDSYPAVLGQMLGEAYEVRNYGYSGRTLLMSGDRPWMKETKFQEALAFCPDIVTIKLGTNDTKPFNWVYQDEFPKDLETLVRAFQALPSNPQVIICYPVPAYRLDWGINDSIIFNGVIPYIDQVAAKTGAKILDLYTPFSGKPELFADMIHPNEAGAYQLAEIFYKYLTGNDVPADFKPSPYPGVKTQWKGYDMYKFPFKEREARIVVPKEAAPGNPWIWRPAFFGAFAQVDEALLAKGYHVVYLDCTHDFAKPQALKDGDALYKYLTKYHSFAKKMAIEGFSRGGMYAI
;
A
#
# COMPACT_ATOMS: atom_id res chain seq x y z
N MET A 1 14.80 29.32 -73.06
CA MET A 1 15.01 28.04 -72.34
C MET A 1 16.24 28.12 -71.44
N LYS A 2 16.03 28.19 -70.12
CA LYS A 2 16.70 27.41 -69.04
C LYS A 2 16.45 28.13 -67.72
N ASN A 3 15.38 27.68 -67.04
CA ASN A 3 14.95 28.15 -65.72
C ASN A 3 15.97 27.71 -64.66
N LYS A 4 16.35 28.64 -63.78
CA LYS A 4 17.06 28.33 -62.54
C LYS A 4 16.03 27.93 -61.49
N ALA A 5 16.00 26.65 -61.12
CA ALA A 5 15.16 26.16 -60.03
C ALA A 5 15.90 26.36 -58.70
N THR A 6 15.36 27.22 -57.85
CA THR A 6 15.74 27.37 -56.44
C THR A 6 15.22 26.15 -55.68
N ILE A 7 16.11 25.33 -55.14
CA ILE A 7 15.75 24.20 -54.28
C ILE A 7 15.53 24.74 -52.86
N LEU A 8 14.27 24.77 -52.42
CA LEU A 8 13.89 25.05 -51.03
C LEU A 8 14.09 23.74 -50.23
N LEU A 9 15.05 23.71 -49.31
CA LEU A 9 15.14 22.64 -48.30
C LEU A 9 14.05 22.85 -47.25
N LEU A 10 12.93 22.15 -47.39
CA LEU A 10 11.97 21.95 -46.30
C LEU A 10 12.58 20.94 -45.32
N GLY A 11 13.03 21.43 -44.15
CA GLY A 11 13.38 20.57 -43.02
C GLY A 11 12.12 19.91 -42.46
N PHE A 12 11.98 18.61 -42.67
CA PHE A 12 10.98 17.79 -41.99
C PHE A 12 11.42 17.61 -40.53
N PHE A 13 10.84 18.39 -39.62
CA PHE A 13 10.90 18.11 -38.18
C PHE A 13 9.98 16.91 -37.92
N LEU A 14 10.56 15.70 -37.91
CA LEU A 14 9.89 14.51 -37.40
C LEU A 14 9.67 14.72 -35.89
N LEU A 15 8.49 15.21 -35.52
CA LEU A 15 7.99 15.09 -34.15
C LEU A 15 7.92 13.59 -33.83
N SER A 16 8.94 13.10 -33.16
CA SER A 16 8.93 11.77 -32.56
C SER A 16 8.00 11.85 -31.35
N CYS A 17 6.71 11.64 -31.58
CA CYS A 17 5.79 11.31 -30.51
C CYS A 17 6.20 9.94 -29.96
N PHE A 18 7.11 9.95 -29.00
CA PHE A 18 7.26 8.83 -28.08
C PHE A 18 5.96 8.74 -27.29
N ASN A 19 5.01 7.95 -27.80
CA ASN A 19 3.98 7.38 -26.96
C ASN A 19 4.72 6.47 -25.97
N SER A 20 5.04 7.00 -24.80
CA SER A 20 5.32 6.14 -23.66
C SER A 20 4.02 5.38 -23.42
N LEU A 21 3.99 4.09 -23.76
CA LEU A 21 3.02 3.21 -23.14
C LEU A 21 3.33 3.27 -21.64
N ASP A 22 2.57 4.05 -20.89
CA ASP A 22 2.62 3.97 -19.43
C ASP A 22 2.34 2.51 -19.07
N ALA A 23 3.36 1.85 -18.54
CA ALA A 23 3.24 0.47 -18.09
C ALA A 23 2.11 0.42 -17.05
N LYS A 24 1.11 -0.44 -17.28
CA LYS A 24 -0.01 -0.59 -16.35
C LYS A 24 0.54 -0.96 -14.96
N THR A 25 0.27 -0.11 -13.96
CA THR A 25 0.58 -0.41 -12.56
C THR A 25 -0.17 -1.67 -12.11
N ILE A 26 0.55 -2.63 -11.52
CA ILE A 26 0.00 -3.88 -11.00
C ILE A 26 -0.60 -3.62 -9.61
N LYS A 27 -1.89 -3.89 -9.46
CA LYS A 27 -2.61 -3.66 -8.19
C LYS A 27 -2.57 -4.88 -7.29
N ILE A 28 -2.14 -4.69 -6.04
CA ILE A 28 -2.07 -5.75 -5.02
C ILE A 28 -2.99 -5.39 -3.85
N ALA A 29 -3.98 -6.25 -3.58
CA ALA A 29 -4.83 -6.16 -2.40
C ALA A 29 -4.33 -7.11 -1.30
N CYS A 30 -3.84 -6.56 -0.19
CA CYS A 30 -3.46 -7.33 0.99
C CYS A 30 -4.64 -7.50 1.95
N VAL A 31 -5.38 -8.60 1.82
CA VAL A 31 -6.53 -8.96 2.67
C VAL A 31 -6.06 -9.69 3.94
N GLY A 32 -6.56 -9.28 5.10
CA GLY A 32 -6.25 -9.98 6.35
C GLY A 32 -6.83 -9.34 7.59
N ASN A 33 -6.33 -9.79 8.74
CA ASN A 33 -6.78 -9.34 10.06
C ASN A 33 -5.84 -8.28 10.67
N SER A 34 -5.68 -8.27 12.00
CA SER A 34 -4.82 -7.35 12.76
C SER A 34 -3.36 -7.41 12.34
N ILE A 35 -2.87 -8.58 11.94
CA ILE A 35 -1.48 -8.75 11.50
C ILE A 35 -1.25 -8.04 10.16
N THR A 36 -2.20 -8.14 9.22
CA THR A 36 -2.13 -7.39 7.95
C THR A 36 -2.33 -5.91 8.18
N GLN A 37 -3.21 -5.53 9.10
CA GLN A 37 -3.40 -4.13 9.47
C GLN A 37 -2.14 -3.52 10.12
N GLY A 38 -1.35 -4.32 10.84
CA GLY A 38 -0.19 -3.85 11.61
C GLY A 38 -0.55 -3.39 13.03
N ALA A 39 -1.49 -4.07 13.71
CA ALA A 39 -2.08 -3.60 14.97
C ALA A 39 -1.09 -3.36 16.12
N ALA A 40 0.00 -4.13 16.20
CA ALA A 40 1.02 -3.97 17.24
C ALA A 40 2.23 -3.12 16.78
N ILE A 41 2.15 -2.53 15.59
CA ILE A 41 3.21 -1.70 15.00
C ILE A 41 2.89 -0.24 15.29
N LYS A 42 3.87 0.49 15.85
CA LYS A 42 3.64 1.87 16.32
C LYS A 42 3.13 2.78 15.21
N ASN A 43 3.65 2.61 14.00
CA ASN A 43 3.24 3.35 12.83
C ASN A 43 2.80 2.41 11.70
N MET A 44 1.64 1.79 11.86
CA MET A 44 1.08 0.85 10.89
C MET A 44 0.95 1.40 9.45
N GLN A 45 0.84 2.72 9.27
CA GLN A 45 0.75 3.33 7.94
C GLN A 45 2.07 3.31 7.17
N ARG A 46 3.19 3.24 7.89
CA ARG A 46 4.54 3.21 7.34
C ARG A 46 5.16 1.82 7.41
N ASP A 47 4.97 1.14 8.55
CA ASP A 47 5.78 0.00 8.96
C ASP A 47 5.01 -1.34 8.93
N SER A 48 3.72 -1.34 8.54
CA SER A 48 3.03 -2.61 8.27
C SER A 48 3.61 -3.29 7.04
N TYR A 49 3.53 -4.63 6.98
CA TYR A 49 4.12 -5.37 5.86
C TYR A 49 3.56 -4.92 4.49
N PRO A 50 2.27 -4.58 4.30
CA PRO A 50 1.81 -4.09 3.00
C PRO A 50 2.41 -2.73 2.63
N ALA A 51 2.62 -1.85 3.62
CA ALA A 51 3.25 -0.55 3.41
C ALA A 51 4.72 -0.71 3.00
N VAL A 52 5.47 -1.55 3.72
CA VAL A 52 6.87 -1.86 3.41
C VAL A 52 6.99 -2.57 2.05
N LEU A 53 6.11 -3.54 1.76
CA LEU A 53 6.07 -4.25 0.48
C LEU A 53 5.87 -3.30 -0.71
N GLY A 54 4.95 -2.32 -0.58
CA GLY A 54 4.75 -1.32 -1.62
C GLY A 54 6.01 -0.49 -1.92
N GLN A 55 6.80 -0.17 -0.89
CA GLN A 55 8.08 0.51 -1.08
C GLN A 55 9.12 -0.38 -1.76
N MET A 56 9.18 -1.66 -1.41
CA MET A 56 10.09 -2.64 -2.02
C MET A 56 9.78 -2.84 -3.51
N LEU A 57 8.50 -2.92 -3.87
CA LEU A 57 8.05 -3.22 -5.24
C LEU A 57 8.16 -2.02 -6.20
N GLY A 58 8.08 -0.79 -5.70
CA GLY A 58 8.29 0.41 -6.51
C GLY A 58 7.09 0.80 -7.41
N GLU A 59 7.30 1.74 -8.34
CA GLU A 59 6.23 2.44 -9.09
C GLU A 59 5.42 1.51 -10.02
N ALA A 60 5.96 0.32 -10.31
CA ALA A 60 5.27 -0.70 -11.09
C ALA A 60 4.07 -1.33 -10.33
N TYR A 61 3.98 -1.11 -9.02
CA TYR A 61 2.95 -1.74 -8.18
C TYR A 61 2.20 -0.73 -7.31
N GLU A 62 0.91 -0.98 -7.11
CA GLU A 62 0.09 -0.29 -6.13
C GLU A 62 -0.38 -1.30 -5.07
N VAL A 63 0.23 -1.26 -3.89
CA VAL A 63 -0.11 -2.15 -2.77
C VAL A 63 -1.08 -1.44 -1.82
N ARG A 64 -2.25 -2.05 -1.57
CA ARG A 64 -3.24 -1.54 -0.61
C ARG A 64 -3.47 -2.51 0.53
N ASN A 65 -3.52 -1.95 1.74
CA ASN A 65 -3.75 -2.69 2.98
C ASN A 65 -5.25 -2.80 3.28
N TYR A 66 -5.80 -4.01 3.17
CA TYR A 66 -7.18 -4.36 3.51
C TYR A 66 -7.27 -5.17 4.81
N GLY A 67 -6.25 -5.05 5.66
CA GLY A 67 -6.22 -5.61 7.01
C GLY A 67 -7.27 -5.00 7.93
N TYR A 68 -7.95 -5.82 8.73
CA TYR A 68 -8.85 -5.35 9.76
C TYR A 68 -8.77 -6.16 11.07
N SER A 69 -8.39 -5.49 12.16
CA SER A 69 -8.11 -6.14 13.44
C SER A 69 -9.23 -7.03 13.96
N GLY A 70 -8.87 -8.21 14.42
CA GLY A 70 -9.79 -9.15 15.06
C GLY A 70 -10.80 -9.83 14.14
N ARG A 71 -10.70 -9.67 12.82
CA ARG A 71 -11.65 -10.27 11.88
C ARG A 71 -11.34 -11.74 11.60
N THR A 72 -12.41 -12.52 11.42
CA THR A 72 -12.42 -13.93 11.05
C THR A 72 -12.60 -14.10 9.55
N LEU A 73 -12.24 -15.28 9.04
CA LEU A 73 -12.68 -15.75 7.74
C LEU A 73 -14.11 -16.29 7.81
N LEU A 74 -14.40 -17.09 8.84
CA LEU A 74 -15.69 -17.71 9.11
C LEU A 74 -16.82 -16.68 9.13
N MET A 75 -17.89 -16.97 8.38
CA MET A 75 -19.11 -16.17 8.28
C MET A 75 -20.01 -16.30 9.51
N SER A 76 -19.93 -17.44 10.19
CA SER A 76 -20.58 -17.72 11.47
C SER A 76 -19.72 -17.33 12.68
N GLY A 77 -18.46 -16.90 12.45
CA GLY A 77 -17.61 -16.33 13.50
C GLY A 77 -18.09 -14.97 14.00
N ASP A 78 -17.50 -14.50 15.10
CA ASP A 78 -17.88 -13.26 15.78
C ASP A 78 -17.76 -12.00 14.91
N ARG A 79 -16.73 -11.94 14.05
CA ARG A 79 -16.42 -10.74 13.24
C ARG A 79 -15.97 -11.10 11.81
N PRO A 80 -16.88 -11.57 10.94
CA PRO A 80 -16.53 -12.01 9.59
C PRO A 80 -16.02 -10.88 8.72
N TRP A 81 -14.81 -11.02 8.16
CA TRP A 81 -14.19 -9.99 7.32
C TRP A 81 -15.04 -9.67 6.08
N MET A 82 -15.69 -10.67 5.48
CA MET A 82 -16.57 -10.48 4.31
C MET A 82 -17.85 -9.68 4.59
N LYS A 83 -18.18 -9.38 5.86
CA LYS A 83 -19.30 -8.50 6.22
C LYS A 83 -18.88 -7.03 6.38
N GLU A 84 -17.58 -6.73 6.32
CA GLU A 84 -17.04 -5.39 6.53
C GLU A 84 -16.97 -4.60 5.23
N THR A 85 -17.09 -3.27 5.30
CA THR A 85 -16.97 -2.36 4.12
C THR A 85 -15.67 -2.57 3.34
N LYS A 86 -14.63 -3.02 4.03
CA LYS A 86 -13.32 -3.36 3.45
C LYS A 86 -13.38 -4.45 2.40
N PHE A 87 -14.35 -5.37 2.48
CA PHE A 87 -14.54 -6.38 1.46
C PHE A 87 -14.99 -5.74 0.15
N GLN A 88 -15.99 -4.87 0.20
CA GLN A 88 -16.47 -4.15 -0.98
C GLN A 88 -15.38 -3.22 -1.54
N GLU A 89 -14.62 -2.54 -0.67
CA GLU A 89 -13.49 -1.69 -1.08
C GLU A 89 -12.38 -2.51 -1.78
N ALA A 90 -12.08 -3.72 -1.30
CA ALA A 90 -11.08 -4.60 -1.91
C ALA A 90 -11.53 -5.14 -3.28
N LEU A 91 -12.82 -5.48 -3.44
CA LEU A 91 -13.39 -5.87 -4.73
C LEU A 91 -13.40 -4.69 -5.72
N ALA A 92 -13.82 -3.51 -5.26
CA ALA A 92 -13.90 -2.30 -6.08
C ALA A 92 -12.52 -1.82 -6.55
N PHE A 93 -11.46 -2.10 -5.80
CA PHE A 93 -10.08 -1.81 -6.23
C PHE A 93 -9.69 -2.58 -7.49
N CYS A 94 -10.39 -3.68 -7.79
CA CYS A 94 -10.19 -4.53 -8.97
C CYS A 94 -8.70 -4.92 -9.11
N PRO A 95 -8.12 -5.58 -8.08
CA PRO A 95 -6.69 -5.88 -8.04
C PRO A 95 -6.29 -6.87 -9.13
N ASP A 96 -5.01 -6.86 -9.51
CA ASP A 96 -4.39 -7.89 -10.35
C ASP A 96 -3.86 -9.06 -9.50
N ILE A 97 -3.55 -8.81 -8.22
CA ILE A 97 -3.10 -9.83 -7.26
C ILE A 97 -3.81 -9.63 -5.91
N VAL A 98 -4.26 -10.71 -5.30
CA VAL A 98 -4.89 -10.70 -3.97
C VAL A 98 -4.16 -11.66 -3.05
N THR A 99 -3.70 -11.18 -1.90
CA THR A 99 -3.16 -12.03 -0.84
C THR A 99 -4.19 -12.15 0.28
N ILE A 100 -4.59 -13.36 0.66
CA ILE A 100 -5.56 -13.61 1.72
C ILE A 100 -4.85 -14.20 2.93
N LYS A 101 -4.75 -13.44 4.02
CA LYS A 101 -4.11 -13.85 5.28
C LYS A 101 -5.07 -13.75 6.48
N LEU A 102 -6.12 -14.58 6.44
CA LEU A 102 -7.15 -14.75 7.48
C LEU A 102 -7.04 -16.16 8.11
N GLY A 103 -7.79 -16.43 9.19
CA GLY A 103 -7.76 -17.73 9.89
C GLY A 103 -7.24 -17.68 11.33
N THR A 104 -6.37 -16.72 11.67
CA THR A 104 -5.82 -16.62 13.04
C THR A 104 -6.92 -16.43 14.10
N ASN A 105 -7.89 -15.53 13.87
CA ASN A 105 -8.97 -15.25 14.84
C ASN A 105 -10.05 -16.34 14.86
N ASP A 106 -10.13 -17.14 13.80
CA ASP A 106 -11.06 -18.25 13.66
C ASP A 106 -10.71 -19.35 14.68
N THR A 107 -9.42 -19.50 15.02
CA THR A 107 -8.93 -20.47 16.00
C THR A 107 -9.39 -20.25 17.44
N LYS A 108 -10.04 -19.11 17.73
CA LYS A 108 -10.62 -18.84 19.05
C LYS A 108 -11.70 -19.87 19.37
N PRO A 109 -11.79 -20.41 20.60
CA PRO A 109 -12.69 -21.52 20.90
C PRO A 109 -14.15 -21.29 20.48
N PHE A 110 -14.68 -20.08 20.68
CA PHE A 110 -16.05 -19.73 20.33
C PHE A 110 -16.30 -19.55 18.82
N ASN A 111 -15.26 -19.32 18.02
CA ASN A 111 -15.35 -19.27 16.56
C ASN A 111 -15.13 -20.66 15.96
N TRP A 112 -14.18 -21.43 16.54
CA TRP A 112 -13.78 -22.74 16.01
C TRP A 112 -14.86 -23.82 16.14
N VAL A 113 -15.93 -23.58 16.90
CA VAL A 113 -17.14 -24.43 16.86
C VAL A 113 -17.75 -24.53 15.46
N TYR A 114 -17.48 -23.56 14.57
CA TYR A 114 -17.93 -23.53 13.17
C TYR A 114 -16.86 -23.96 12.17
N GLN A 115 -15.80 -24.65 12.61
CA GLN A 115 -14.63 -24.97 11.75
C GLN A 115 -14.99 -25.67 10.44
N ASP A 116 -16.04 -26.50 10.42
CA ASP A 116 -16.46 -27.26 9.23
C ASP A 116 -16.95 -26.33 8.10
N GLU A 117 -17.29 -25.07 8.39
CA GLU A 117 -17.67 -24.05 7.42
C GLU A 117 -16.44 -23.35 6.78
N PHE A 118 -15.27 -23.43 7.41
CA PHE A 118 -14.07 -22.69 7.00
C PHE A 118 -13.68 -22.93 5.53
N PRO A 119 -13.62 -24.19 5.02
CA PRO A 119 -13.28 -24.41 3.61
C PRO A 119 -14.27 -23.75 2.65
N LYS A 120 -15.57 -23.81 2.97
CA LYS A 120 -16.64 -23.24 2.13
C LYS A 120 -16.58 -21.71 2.10
N ASP A 121 -16.34 -21.09 3.25
CA ASP A 121 -16.25 -19.64 3.36
C ASP A 121 -14.97 -19.11 2.69
N LEU A 122 -13.84 -19.82 2.83
CA LEU A 122 -12.60 -19.46 2.15
C LEU A 122 -12.74 -19.63 0.64
N GLU A 123 -13.38 -20.70 0.17
CA GLU A 123 -13.68 -20.88 -1.25
C GLU A 123 -14.54 -19.71 -1.77
N THR A 124 -15.57 -19.31 -1.01
CA THR A 124 -16.44 -18.19 -1.40
C THR A 124 -15.64 -16.89 -1.53
N LEU A 125 -14.74 -16.60 -0.58
CA LEU A 125 -13.85 -15.43 -0.66
C LEU A 125 -12.93 -15.48 -1.88
N VAL A 126 -12.29 -16.64 -2.12
CA VAL A 126 -11.39 -16.84 -3.28
C VAL A 126 -12.15 -16.66 -4.59
N ARG A 127 -13.33 -17.27 -4.73
CA ARG A 127 -14.16 -17.18 -5.93
C ARG A 127 -14.68 -15.76 -6.18
N ALA A 128 -14.99 -15.01 -5.13
CA ALA A 128 -15.40 -13.61 -5.26
C ALA A 128 -14.30 -12.76 -5.91
N PHE A 129 -13.03 -12.98 -5.56
CA PHE A 129 -11.92 -12.30 -6.21
C PHE A 129 -11.64 -12.84 -7.62
N GLN A 130 -11.66 -14.17 -7.83
CA GLN A 130 -11.47 -14.77 -9.16
C GLN A 130 -12.52 -14.34 -10.18
N ALA A 131 -13.72 -13.95 -9.73
CA ALA A 131 -14.79 -13.45 -10.59
C ALA A 131 -14.60 -11.98 -11.04
N LEU A 132 -13.58 -11.27 -10.54
CA LEU A 132 -13.32 -9.89 -10.93
C LEU A 132 -12.82 -9.81 -12.38
N PRO A 133 -13.15 -8.72 -13.11
CA PRO A 133 -12.76 -8.58 -14.51
C PRO A 133 -11.24 -8.42 -14.72
N SER A 134 -10.49 -8.05 -13.68
CA SER A 134 -9.02 -8.05 -13.70
C SER A 134 -8.41 -9.46 -13.74
N ASN A 135 -9.21 -10.51 -13.52
CA ASN A 135 -8.78 -11.91 -13.42
C ASN A 135 -7.57 -12.08 -12.47
N PRO A 136 -7.72 -11.71 -11.17
CA PRO A 136 -6.58 -11.63 -10.27
C PRO A 136 -5.94 -12.99 -9.98
N GLN A 137 -4.63 -12.98 -9.79
CA GLN A 137 -3.96 -14.08 -9.11
C GLN A 137 -4.31 -14.04 -7.62
N VAL A 138 -4.99 -15.08 -7.12
CA VAL A 138 -5.31 -15.22 -5.69
C VAL A 138 -4.26 -16.09 -5.01
N ILE A 139 -3.66 -15.56 -3.94
CA ILE A 139 -2.64 -16.19 -3.10
C ILE A 139 -3.20 -16.32 -1.68
N ILE A 140 -3.42 -17.54 -1.22
CA ILE A 140 -3.83 -17.82 0.16
C ILE A 140 -2.57 -18.02 0.99
N CYS A 141 -2.48 -17.30 2.10
CA CYS A 141 -1.31 -17.31 2.96
C CYS A 141 -1.58 -18.17 4.18
N TYR A 142 -0.66 -19.06 4.53
CA TYR A 142 -0.71 -19.67 5.86
C TYR A 142 -0.60 -18.58 6.92
N PRO A 143 -1.36 -18.66 8.04
CA PRO A 143 -1.12 -17.76 9.16
C PRO A 143 0.30 -17.93 9.70
N VAL A 144 0.88 -16.85 10.24
CA VAL A 144 2.09 -16.97 11.06
C VAL A 144 1.76 -17.68 12.39
N PRO A 145 2.74 -18.28 13.08
CA PRO A 145 2.50 -18.94 14.36
C PRO A 145 2.01 -17.97 15.44
N ALA A 146 1.28 -18.50 16.41
CA ALA A 146 0.94 -17.83 17.65
C ALA A 146 1.75 -18.44 18.81
N TYR A 147 2.44 -17.61 19.58
CA TYR A 147 3.33 -18.10 20.65
C TYR A 147 2.68 -18.13 22.03
N ARG A 148 1.44 -17.64 22.15
CA ARG A 148 0.63 -17.66 23.37
C ARG A 148 -0.85 -17.92 23.05
N LEU A 149 -1.63 -18.34 24.05
CA LEU A 149 -3.09 -18.49 23.95
C LEU A 149 -3.84 -17.17 24.25
N ASP A 150 -3.24 -16.04 23.91
CA ASP A 150 -3.82 -14.73 24.23
C ASP A 150 -5.05 -14.48 23.34
N TRP A 151 -6.12 -13.94 23.95
CA TRP A 151 -7.45 -13.78 23.35
C TRP A 151 -8.06 -15.08 22.78
N GLY A 152 -7.55 -16.25 23.20
CA GLY A 152 -7.99 -17.56 22.73
C GLY A 152 -7.41 -17.99 21.38
N ILE A 153 -6.51 -17.22 20.76
CA ILE A 153 -5.88 -17.61 19.50
C ILE A 153 -4.98 -18.82 19.74
N ASN A 154 -5.14 -19.89 18.96
CA ASN A 154 -4.53 -21.19 19.25
C ASN A 154 -3.70 -21.70 18.07
N ASP A 155 -2.38 -21.79 18.28
CA ASP A 155 -1.42 -22.23 17.26
C ASP A 155 -1.60 -23.68 16.81
N SER A 156 -1.96 -24.58 17.74
CA SER A 156 -2.25 -25.97 17.37
C SER A 156 -3.42 -26.06 16.40
N ILE A 157 -4.42 -25.18 16.55
CA ILE A 157 -5.54 -25.08 15.61
C ILE A 157 -5.14 -24.39 14.30
N ILE A 158 -4.21 -23.41 14.34
CA ILE A 158 -3.63 -22.84 13.12
C ILE A 158 -2.99 -23.96 12.29
N PHE A 159 -2.10 -24.74 12.91
CA PHE A 159 -1.31 -25.75 12.22
C PHE A 159 -2.13 -26.98 11.81
N ASN A 160 -2.95 -27.54 12.72
CA ASN A 160 -3.68 -28.78 12.47
C ASN A 160 -5.08 -28.58 11.87
N GLY A 161 -5.57 -27.33 11.79
CA GLY A 161 -6.92 -27.01 11.30
C GLY A 161 -6.91 -26.05 10.12
N VAL A 162 -6.53 -24.79 10.38
CA VAL A 162 -6.58 -23.72 9.37
C VAL A 162 -5.71 -24.03 8.16
N ILE A 163 -4.46 -24.44 8.35
CA ILE A 163 -3.53 -24.74 7.25
C ILE A 163 -4.05 -25.90 6.36
N PRO A 164 -4.47 -27.06 6.90
CA PRO A 164 -5.08 -28.12 6.09
C PRO A 164 -6.32 -27.68 5.29
N TYR A 165 -7.17 -26.81 5.85
CA TYR A 165 -8.31 -26.27 5.11
C TYR A 165 -7.87 -25.30 4.01
N ILE A 166 -6.80 -24.53 4.21
CA ILE A 166 -6.20 -23.72 3.14
C ILE A 166 -5.71 -24.61 2.00
N ASP A 167 -4.98 -25.70 2.32
CA ASP A 167 -4.51 -26.67 1.32
C ASP A 167 -5.65 -27.23 0.48
N GLN A 168 -6.73 -27.66 1.13
CA GLN A 168 -7.93 -28.17 0.48
C GLN A 168 -8.52 -27.15 -0.50
N VAL A 169 -8.68 -25.90 -0.07
CA VAL A 169 -9.31 -24.87 -0.90
C VAL A 169 -8.40 -24.42 -2.03
N ALA A 170 -7.09 -24.29 -1.80
CA ALA A 170 -6.13 -23.97 -2.84
C ALA A 170 -6.14 -25.03 -3.96
N ALA A 171 -6.12 -26.32 -3.60
CA ALA A 171 -6.22 -27.42 -4.56
C ALA A 171 -7.53 -27.36 -5.37
N LYS A 172 -8.66 -27.04 -4.72
CA LYS A 172 -9.98 -26.95 -5.37
C LYS A 172 -10.14 -25.74 -6.29
N THR A 173 -9.55 -24.61 -5.91
CA THR A 173 -9.77 -23.31 -6.59
C THR A 173 -8.68 -22.96 -7.59
N GLY A 174 -7.53 -23.64 -7.53
CA GLY A 174 -6.33 -23.28 -8.27
C GLY A 174 -5.61 -22.04 -7.70
N ALA A 175 -6.06 -21.52 -6.55
CA ALA A 175 -5.36 -20.45 -5.85
C ALA A 175 -3.96 -20.91 -5.43
N LYS A 176 -3.01 -19.98 -5.43
CA LYS A 176 -1.65 -20.29 -4.98
C LYS A 176 -1.57 -20.23 -3.47
N ILE A 177 -0.59 -20.93 -2.91
CA ILE A 177 -0.26 -20.85 -1.49
C ILE A 177 1.04 -20.08 -1.31
N LEU A 178 1.09 -19.27 -0.25
CA LEU A 178 2.32 -18.72 0.30
C LEU A 178 2.45 -19.14 1.77
N ASP A 179 3.49 -19.91 2.08
CA ASP A 179 3.80 -20.34 3.44
C ASP A 179 4.45 -19.19 4.24
N LEU A 180 3.71 -18.67 5.22
CA LEU A 180 4.23 -17.73 6.22
C LEU A 180 4.42 -18.37 7.60
N TYR A 181 3.96 -19.62 7.79
CA TYR A 181 4.05 -20.32 9.08
C TYR A 181 5.48 -20.79 9.32
N THR A 182 6.06 -21.52 8.35
CA THR A 182 7.41 -22.09 8.49
C THR A 182 8.49 -21.02 8.68
N PRO A 183 8.54 -19.92 7.89
CA PRO A 183 9.57 -18.91 8.07
C PRO A 183 9.51 -18.16 9.41
N PHE A 184 8.36 -18.16 10.07
CA PHE A 184 8.14 -17.52 11.36
C PHE A 184 8.19 -18.49 12.54
N SER A 185 8.31 -19.80 12.30
CA SER A 185 8.41 -20.81 13.34
C SER A 185 9.73 -20.71 14.10
N GLY A 186 9.67 -20.77 15.44
CA GLY A 186 10.84 -20.63 16.31
C GLY A 186 11.40 -19.22 16.41
N LYS A 187 10.62 -18.18 16.05
CA LYS A 187 11.03 -16.77 16.04
C LYS A 187 10.09 -15.85 16.85
N PRO A 188 9.85 -16.12 18.15
CA PRO A 188 8.96 -15.30 18.98
C PRO A 188 9.42 -13.84 19.09
N GLU A 189 10.71 -13.55 18.92
CA GLU A 189 11.30 -12.20 18.94
C GLU A 189 10.79 -11.27 17.82
N LEU A 190 10.20 -11.84 16.77
CA LEU A 190 9.57 -11.08 15.69
C LEU A 190 8.14 -10.61 16.03
N PHE A 191 7.66 -10.91 17.23
CA PHE A 191 6.31 -10.61 17.69
C PHE A 191 6.33 -9.64 18.86
N ALA A 192 5.52 -8.59 18.80
CA ALA A 192 5.43 -7.57 19.84
C ALA A 192 4.76 -8.10 21.11
N ASP A 193 3.77 -8.97 20.94
CA ASP A 193 2.91 -9.51 22.00
C ASP A 193 2.74 -11.02 21.89
N MET A 194 3.66 -11.72 21.21
CA MET A 194 3.61 -13.16 20.93
C MET A 194 2.47 -13.60 20.00
N ILE A 195 1.67 -12.68 19.43
CA ILE A 195 0.62 -12.95 18.44
C ILE A 195 0.81 -12.11 17.18
N HIS A 196 1.09 -10.82 17.34
CA HIS A 196 1.24 -9.84 16.29
C HIS A 196 2.72 -9.56 16.01
N PRO A 197 3.15 -9.61 14.74
CA PRO A 197 4.49 -9.20 14.34
C PRO A 197 4.79 -7.76 14.78
N ASN A 198 6.01 -7.53 15.27
CA ASN A 198 6.59 -6.20 15.45
C ASN A 198 7.11 -5.66 14.11
N GLU A 199 7.78 -4.50 14.12
CA GLU A 199 8.34 -3.88 12.91
C GLU A 199 9.33 -4.80 12.17
N ALA A 200 10.16 -5.57 12.89
CA ALA A 200 11.10 -6.52 12.27
C ALA A 200 10.36 -7.72 11.65
N GLY A 201 9.35 -8.25 12.34
CA GLY A 201 8.49 -9.30 11.78
C GLY A 201 7.69 -8.82 10.56
N ALA A 202 7.19 -7.58 10.59
CA ALA A 202 6.50 -6.98 9.45
C ALA A 202 7.43 -6.78 8.24
N TYR A 203 8.68 -6.39 8.48
CA TYR A 203 9.70 -6.31 7.44
C TYR A 203 9.96 -7.70 6.83
N GLN A 204 10.17 -8.73 7.65
CA GLN A 204 10.38 -10.10 7.15
C GLN A 204 9.16 -10.64 6.37
N LEU A 205 7.93 -10.31 6.78
CA LEU A 205 6.74 -10.61 5.98
C LEU A 205 6.83 -9.95 4.59
N ALA A 206 7.19 -8.67 4.54
CA ALA A 206 7.32 -7.95 3.28
C ALA A 206 8.40 -8.56 2.37
N GLU A 207 9.54 -8.99 2.92
CA GLU A 207 10.60 -9.68 2.17
C GLU A 207 10.12 -11.00 1.55
N ILE A 208 9.36 -11.81 2.31
CA ILE A 208 8.80 -13.06 1.81
C ILE A 208 7.82 -12.80 0.66
N PHE A 209 6.93 -11.82 0.80
CA PHE A 209 6.03 -11.41 -0.28
C PHE A 209 6.80 -10.88 -1.49
N TYR A 210 7.80 -10.04 -1.29
CA TYR A 210 8.62 -9.49 -2.37
C TYR A 210 9.29 -10.61 -3.16
N LYS A 211 9.94 -11.56 -2.46
CA LYS A 211 10.58 -12.71 -3.09
C LYS A 211 9.61 -13.60 -3.83
N TYR A 212 8.44 -13.84 -3.25
CA TYR A 212 7.40 -14.64 -3.90
C TYR A 212 6.89 -13.97 -5.19
N LEU A 213 6.65 -12.66 -5.15
CA LEU A 213 6.05 -11.92 -6.26
C LEU A 213 7.04 -11.63 -7.40
N THR A 214 8.32 -11.44 -7.07
CA THR A 214 9.34 -11.01 -8.05
C THR A 214 10.33 -12.12 -8.43
N GLY A 215 10.46 -13.16 -7.61
CA GLY A 215 11.51 -14.17 -7.73
C GLY A 215 12.88 -13.72 -7.22
N ASN A 216 13.01 -12.46 -6.76
CA ASN A 216 14.28 -11.87 -6.35
C ASN A 216 14.34 -11.61 -4.84
N ASP A 217 15.54 -11.65 -4.27
CA ASP A 217 15.76 -11.13 -2.92
C ASP A 217 15.65 -9.59 -2.92
N VAL A 218 15.22 -9.02 -1.79
CA VAL A 218 15.17 -7.55 -1.63
C VAL A 218 16.60 -7.00 -1.78
N PRO A 219 16.80 -5.87 -2.49
CA PRO A 219 18.12 -5.25 -2.59
C PRO A 219 18.75 -5.02 -1.21
N ALA A 220 20.02 -5.40 -1.04
CA ALA A 220 20.70 -5.36 0.26
C ALA A 220 20.82 -3.94 0.86
N ASP A 221 20.73 -2.91 0.03
CA ASP A 221 20.74 -1.50 0.40
C ASP A 221 19.35 -0.91 0.63
N PHE A 222 18.27 -1.69 0.40
CA PHE A 222 16.91 -1.25 0.66
C PHE A 222 16.72 -0.95 2.14
N LYS A 223 16.15 0.22 2.41
CA LYS A 223 15.70 0.61 3.75
C LYS A 223 14.31 1.22 3.63
N PRO A 224 13.34 0.80 4.47
CA PRO A 224 12.04 1.45 4.52
C PRO A 224 12.20 2.94 4.76
N SER A 225 11.54 3.73 3.92
CA SER A 225 11.52 5.17 3.99
C SER A 225 10.67 5.66 5.18
N PRO A 226 11.06 6.78 5.82
CA PRO A 226 10.18 7.47 6.77
C PRO A 226 8.91 8.04 6.11
N TYR A 227 8.91 8.17 4.78
CA TYR A 227 7.80 8.69 3.98
C TYR A 227 7.04 7.56 3.30
N PRO A 228 5.72 7.72 3.08
CA PRO A 228 4.90 6.71 2.44
C PRO A 228 5.15 6.68 0.93
N GLY A 229 4.96 5.50 0.34
CA GLY A 229 5.02 5.33 -1.11
C GLY A 229 6.41 5.11 -1.67
N VAL A 230 6.50 5.20 -3.00
CA VAL A 230 7.68 4.81 -3.75
C VAL A 230 8.64 5.98 -3.87
N LYS A 231 9.91 5.73 -3.57
CA LYS A 231 11.00 6.68 -3.78
C LYS A 231 11.31 6.83 -5.26
N THR A 232 11.36 8.08 -5.72
CA THR A 232 11.66 8.55 -7.06
C THR A 232 12.51 9.83 -6.94
N GLN A 233 12.76 10.53 -8.05
CA GLN A 233 13.55 11.76 -8.10
C GLN A 233 12.74 12.89 -8.73
N TRP A 234 12.89 14.09 -8.19
CA TRP A 234 12.42 15.32 -8.81
C TRP A 234 13.49 16.39 -8.66
N LYS A 235 14.04 16.87 -9.79
CA LYS A 235 15.10 17.90 -9.82
C LYS A 235 16.28 17.64 -8.87
N GLY A 236 16.70 16.36 -8.73
CA GLY A 236 17.81 15.96 -7.85
C GLY A 236 17.48 15.95 -6.36
N TYR A 237 16.19 16.00 -6.01
CA TYR A 237 15.67 15.70 -4.68
C TYR A 237 14.94 14.37 -4.68
N ASP A 238 15.01 13.68 -3.54
CA ASP A 238 14.18 12.52 -3.29
C ASP A 238 12.70 12.94 -3.29
N MET A 239 11.88 12.20 -4.03
CA MET A 239 10.44 12.39 -4.04
C MET A 239 9.75 11.07 -3.74
N TYR A 240 8.66 11.10 -2.99
CA TYR A 240 7.85 9.94 -2.65
C TYR A 240 6.47 10.08 -3.23
N LYS A 241 6.04 9.11 -4.04
CA LYS A 241 4.70 9.08 -4.62
C LYS A 241 3.85 8.00 -3.97
N PHE A 242 2.62 8.33 -3.60
CA PHE A 242 1.68 7.37 -3.02
C PHE A 242 0.24 7.71 -3.41
N PRO A 243 -0.61 6.68 -3.57
CA PRO A 243 -2.05 6.91 -3.61
C PRO A 243 -2.51 7.41 -2.25
N PHE A 244 -3.32 8.47 -2.25
CA PHE A 244 -3.97 8.98 -1.06
C PHE A 244 -5.43 9.25 -1.39
N LYS A 245 -6.33 8.41 -0.85
CA LYS A 245 -7.73 8.34 -1.30
C LYS A 245 -7.77 8.02 -2.80
N GLU A 246 -8.56 8.75 -3.57
CA GLU A 246 -8.70 8.59 -5.03
C GLU A 246 -7.73 9.50 -5.81
N ARG A 247 -6.62 9.90 -5.20
CA ARG A 247 -5.67 10.89 -5.75
C ARG A 247 -4.24 10.41 -5.61
N GLU A 248 -3.36 10.97 -6.45
CA GLU A 248 -1.93 10.86 -6.24
C GLU A 248 -1.45 11.99 -5.30
N ALA A 249 -0.66 11.60 -4.30
CA ALA A 249 0.08 12.51 -3.44
C ALA A 249 1.59 12.36 -3.67
N ARG A 250 2.32 13.46 -3.47
CA ARG A 250 3.78 13.49 -3.58
C ARG A 250 4.39 14.21 -2.39
N ILE A 251 5.56 13.77 -1.96
CA ILE A 251 6.39 14.46 -0.98
C ILE A 251 7.78 14.60 -1.58
N VAL A 252 8.22 15.83 -1.86
CA VAL A 252 9.61 16.13 -2.18
C VAL A 252 10.34 16.45 -0.88
N VAL A 253 11.46 15.77 -0.67
CA VAL A 253 12.23 15.77 0.58
C VAL A 253 13.48 16.62 0.38
N PRO A 254 13.76 17.57 1.30
CA PRO A 254 14.99 18.35 1.25
C PRO A 254 16.20 17.44 1.50
N LYS A 255 17.37 17.79 0.94
CA LYS A 255 18.61 17.04 1.19
C LYS A 255 18.98 17.04 2.68
N GLU A 256 18.71 18.15 3.36
CA GLU A 256 18.85 18.30 4.80
C GLU A 256 17.55 18.91 5.36
N ALA A 257 16.80 18.14 6.14
CA ALA A 257 15.55 18.62 6.73
C ALA A 257 15.82 19.62 7.85
N ALA A 258 15.10 20.75 7.83
CA ALA A 258 15.13 21.71 8.92
C ALA A 258 14.47 21.13 10.19
N PRO A 259 14.87 21.56 11.40
CA PRO A 259 14.32 21.04 12.65
C PRO A 259 12.79 21.09 12.68
N GLY A 260 12.17 19.94 13.01
CA GLY A 260 10.71 19.81 13.12
C GLY A 260 9.98 19.50 11.81
N ASN A 261 10.70 19.22 10.71
CA ASN A 261 10.14 18.88 9.39
C ASN A 261 9.08 19.89 8.90
N PRO A 262 9.46 21.17 8.73
CA PRO A 262 8.56 22.15 8.15
C PRO A 262 8.23 21.79 6.71
N TRP A 263 7.08 22.25 6.24
CA TRP A 263 6.57 21.87 4.93
C TRP A 263 5.59 22.87 4.36
N ILE A 264 5.48 22.82 3.04
CA ILE A 264 4.45 23.52 2.28
C ILE A 264 3.49 22.52 1.64
N TRP A 265 2.22 22.88 1.59
CA TRP A 265 1.23 22.19 0.78
C TRP A 265 1.03 22.94 -0.53
N ARG A 266 1.29 22.25 -1.64
CA ARG A 266 1.06 22.69 -3.00
C ARG A 266 -0.18 21.96 -3.55
N PRO A 267 -1.35 22.61 -3.63
CA PRO A 267 -2.60 21.94 -4.05
C PRO A 267 -2.78 21.85 -5.57
N ALA A 268 -1.96 22.55 -6.37
CA ALA A 268 -2.14 22.62 -7.82
C ALA A 268 -0.83 22.75 -8.59
N PHE A 269 -0.82 22.24 -9.82
CA PHE A 269 0.25 22.42 -10.81
C PHE A 269 1.64 22.05 -10.28
N PHE A 270 1.85 20.78 -9.93
CA PHE A 270 3.16 20.30 -9.49
C PHE A 270 4.26 20.63 -10.49
N GLY A 271 5.34 21.26 -10.01
CA GLY A 271 6.52 21.59 -10.81
C GLY A 271 6.41 22.82 -11.71
N ALA A 272 5.22 23.41 -11.88
CA ALA A 272 5.06 24.66 -12.61
C ALA A 272 5.56 25.84 -11.77
N PHE A 273 6.46 26.70 -12.29
CA PHE A 273 7.00 27.83 -11.53
C PHE A 273 7.54 27.43 -10.14
N ALA A 274 8.29 26.33 -10.12
CA ALA A 274 8.80 25.69 -8.90
C ALA A 274 9.94 26.45 -8.20
N GLN A 275 10.21 27.73 -8.51
CA GLN A 275 11.29 28.49 -7.88
C GLN A 275 11.10 28.60 -6.36
N VAL A 276 9.84 28.70 -5.89
CA VAL A 276 9.51 28.71 -4.47
C VAL A 276 9.75 27.34 -3.83
N ASP A 277 9.30 26.26 -4.49
CA ASP A 277 9.56 24.87 -4.07
C ASP A 277 11.05 24.63 -3.85
N GLU A 278 11.87 24.95 -4.87
CA GLU A 278 13.32 24.73 -4.86
C GLU A 278 14.01 25.57 -3.79
N ALA A 279 13.61 26.83 -3.61
CA ALA A 279 14.16 27.70 -2.58
C ALA A 279 13.82 27.23 -1.16
N LEU A 280 12.63 26.67 -0.95
CA LEU A 280 12.19 26.15 0.34
C LEU A 280 12.82 24.78 0.64
N LEU A 281 12.96 23.91 -0.36
CA LEU A 281 13.74 22.67 -0.25
C LEU A 281 15.19 22.94 0.15
N ALA A 282 15.83 23.94 -0.45
CA ALA A 282 17.18 24.35 -0.07
C ALA A 282 17.28 24.89 1.37
N LYS A 283 16.16 25.35 1.95
CA LYS A 283 16.05 25.78 3.35
C LYS A 283 15.57 24.67 4.29
N GLY A 284 15.45 23.43 3.81
CA GLY A 284 15.05 22.28 4.60
C GLY A 284 13.55 22.08 4.79
N TYR A 285 12.71 22.72 3.96
CA TYR A 285 11.27 22.46 3.93
C TYR A 285 10.94 21.30 3.01
N HIS A 286 9.92 20.52 3.35
CA HIS A 286 9.34 19.53 2.47
C HIS A 286 8.29 20.18 1.57
N VAL A 287 8.12 19.67 0.34
CA VAL A 287 7.06 20.09 -0.57
C VAL A 287 6.08 18.94 -0.70
N VAL A 288 4.86 19.15 -0.21
CA VAL A 288 3.79 18.16 -0.27
C VAL A 288 2.81 18.57 -1.35
N TYR A 289 2.54 17.66 -2.27
CA TYR A 289 1.55 17.83 -3.33
C TYR A 289 0.42 16.84 -3.16
N LEU A 290 -0.82 17.33 -3.33
CA LEU A 290 -2.00 16.50 -3.54
C LEU A 290 -2.67 17.07 -4.77
N ASP A 291 -2.97 16.25 -5.78
CA ASP A 291 -3.56 16.78 -6.99
C ASP A 291 -5.01 17.23 -6.75
N CYS A 292 -5.17 18.54 -6.57
CA CYS A 292 -6.44 19.23 -6.42
C CYS A 292 -6.61 20.32 -7.51
N THR A 293 -5.84 20.23 -8.59
CA THR A 293 -5.68 21.28 -9.63
C THR A 293 -7.00 21.68 -10.31
N HIS A 294 -7.94 20.74 -10.41
CA HIS A 294 -9.21 20.91 -11.13
C HIS A 294 -10.44 20.89 -10.22
N ASP A 295 -10.25 20.97 -8.90
CA ASP A 295 -11.34 20.86 -7.94
C ASP A 295 -11.88 22.17 -7.40
N PHE A 296 -11.19 23.28 -7.67
CA PHE A 296 -11.63 24.63 -7.30
C PHE A 296 -12.06 24.74 -5.82
N ALA A 297 -11.29 24.11 -4.92
CA ALA A 297 -11.56 24.06 -3.48
C ALA A 297 -12.97 23.53 -3.12
N LYS A 298 -13.53 22.62 -3.93
CA LYS A 298 -14.80 21.96 -3.61
C LYS A 298 -14.71 21.28 -2.24
N PRO A 299 -15.83 21.15 -1.49
CA PRO A 299 -15.81 20.65 -0.12
C PRO A 299 -15.08 19.31 0.06
N GLN A 300 -15.14 18.41 -0.92
CA GLN A 300 -14.40 17.14 -0.85
C GLN A 300 -12.88 17.32 -0.94
N ALA A 301 -12.38 18.21 -1.80
CA ALA A 301 -10.93 18.45 -1.93
C ALA A 301 -10.35 19.07 -0.66
N LEU A 302 -11.10 19.95 0.02
CA LEU A 302 -10.73 20.49 1.33
C LEU A 302 -10.64 19.37 2.39
N LYS A 303 -11.64 18.49 2.44
CA LYS A 303 -11.62 17.31 3.34
C LYS A 303 -10.45 16.37 3.05
N ASP A 304 -10.11 16.17 1.78
CA ASP A 304 -8.97 15.35 1.37
C ASP A 304 -7.64 15.99 1.81
N GLY A 305 -7.51 17.32 1.65
CA GLY A 305 -6.36 18.09 2.15
C GLY A 305 -6.21 18.01 3.68
N ASP A 306 -7.31 18.18 4.42
CA ASP A 306 -7.34 18.01 5.88
C ASP A 306 -6.94 16.60 6.31
N ALA A 307 -7.41 15.59 5.57
CA ALA A 307 -7.04 14.21 5.81
C ALA A 307 -5.54 13.97 5.57
N LEU A 308 -4.97 14.55 4.51
CA LEU A 308 -3.54 14.47 4.23
C LEU A 308 -2.72 15.18 5.32
N TYR A 309 -3.12 16.38 5.74
CA TYR A 309 -2.49 17.09 6.85
C TYR A 309 -2.44 16.23 8.12
N LYS A 310 -3.59 15.65 8.52
CA LYS A 310 -3.67 14.79 9.71
C LYS A 310 -2.80 13.54 9.54
N TYR A 311 -2.78 12.97 8.34
CA TYR A 311 -1.97 11.79 8.04
C TYR A 311 -0.47 12.08 8.17
N LEU A 312 0.03 13.15 7.55
CA LEU A 312 1.45 13.50 7.57
C LEU A 312 1.95 13.94 8.96
N THR A 313 1.15 14.75 9.66
CA THR A 313 1.52 15.23 11.00
C THR A 313 1.46 14.14 12.06
N LYS A 314 0.53 13.19 11.93
CA LYS A 314 0.39 12.08 12.89
C LYS A 314 1.36 10.94 12.63
N TYR A 315 1.57 10.56 11.37
CA TYR A 315 2.29 9.33 11.02
C TYR A 315 3.65 9.58 10.38
N HIS A 316 3.97 10.79 9.89
CA HIS A 316 5.24 11.05 9.19
C HIS A 316 6.05 12.18 9.82
N SER A 317 5.72 12.58 11.06
CA SER A 317 6.46 13.56 11.85
C SER A 317 6.61 14.94 11.19
N PHE A 318 5.66 15.32 10.33
CA PHE A 318 5.60 16.66 9.74
C PHE A 318 5.17 17.71 10.78
N ALA A 319 5.68 18.94 10.64
CA ALA A 319 5.31 20.05 11.52
C ALA A 319 3.79 20.30 11.52
N LYS A 320 3.20 20.60 12.69
CA LYS A 320 1.78 20.99 12.78
C LYS A 320 1.48 22.32 12.09
N LYS A 321 2.46 23.22 11.99
CA LYS A 321 2.34 24.47 11.24
C LYS A 321 2.83 24.23 9.81
N MET A 322 1.94 24.38 8.84
CA MET A 322 2.26 24.30 7.41
C MET A 322 2.04 25.65 6.73
N ALA A 323 2.70 25.88 5.60
CA ALA A 323 2.34 26.94 4.68
C ALA A 323 1.58 26.36 3.48
N ILE A 324 0.70 27.14 2.86
CA ILE A 324 0.01 26.75 1.62
C ILE A 324 0.56 27.61 0.49
N GLU A 325 0.97 26.97 -0.59
CA GLU A 325 1.37 27.66 -1.80
C GLU A 325 0.16 27.91 -2.69
N GLY A 326 -0.42 29.10 -2.54
CA GLY A 326 -1.63 29.52 -3.24
C GLY A 326 -1.45 29.93 -4.70
N PHE A 327 -0.70 29.18 -5.51
CA PHE A 327 -0.45 29.56 -6.91
C PHE A 327 -1.68 29.32 -7.82
N SER A 328 -2.13 30.36 -8.53
CA SER A 328 -3.27 30.31 -9.45
C SER A 328 -4.51 29.71 -8.77
N ARG A 329 -5.08 28.62 -9.29
CA ARG A 329 -6.22 27.91 -8.68
C ARG A 329 -5.92 27.38 -7.27
N GLY A 330 -4.63 27.17 -6.96
CA GLY A 330 -4.20 26.82 -5.61
C GLY A 330 -4.52 27.90 -4.57
N GLY A 331 -4.68 29.16 -5.00
CA GLY A 331 -5.03 30.28 -4.10
C GLY A 331 -6.35 30.08 -3.35
N MET A 332 -7.31 29.34 -3.93
CA MET A 332 -8.58 29.03 -3.28
C MET A 332 -8.44 28.12 -2.04
N TYR A 333 -7.30 27.44 -1.87
CA TYR A 333 -7.02 26.62 -0.69
C TYR A 333 -6.29 27.40 0.41
N ALA A 334 -5.88 28.64 0.13
CA ALA A 334 -5.09 29.48 1.03
C ALA A 334 -5.91 30.61 1.71
N ILE A 335 -7.23 30.61 1.52
CA ILE A 335 -8.17 31.64 2.00
C ILE A 335 -9.09 31.16 3.10
#